data_AF-A0A426XQV9-F1
#
_entry.id   AF-A0A426XQV9-F1
#
_cell.length_a   1.000
_cell.length_b   1.000
_cell.length_c   1.000
_cell.angle_alpha   90.00
_cell.angle_beta   90.00
_cell.angle_gamma   90.00
#
_symmetry.space_group_name_H-M   'P 1'
#
loop_
_entity.id
_entity.type
_entity.pdbx_description
1 polymer ?
#
loop_
_entity_poly.entity_id
_entity_poly.type
_entity_poly.pdbx_seq_one_letter_code
_entity_poly.pdbx_strand_id
1 'polypeptide(L)'
;MTWGPQRIKKALRQKGVSEMTADKATKEVFEEDDTGGDGWNIQHGISKHSMERLYLQASKQWLRSRDSSLMIRKTRIVRWLQYRGFSWGIISNILRRLESDYPR
;
A
#
# COMPACT_ATOMS: atom_id res chain seq x y z
N MET A 1 7.34 3.36 9.67
CA MET A 1 7.49 3.32 8.20
C MET A 1 6.85 2.03 7.69
N THR A 2 5.82 2.08 6.84
CA THR A 2 5.14 0.86 6.32
C THR A 2 5.74 0.40 4.99
N TRP A 3 6.26 -0.82 4.95
CA TRP A 3 6.80 -1.46 3.75
C TRP A 3 5.69 -2.23 3.04
N GLY A 4 5.69 -2.28 1.72
CA GLY A 4 4.72 -3.06 0.94
C GLY A 4 5.13 -4.53 0.79
N PRO A 5 4.19 -5.39 0.39
CA PRO A 5 4.37 -6.84 0.38
C PRO A 5 5.55 -7.30 -0.47
N GLN A 6 5.79 -6.69 -1.64
CA GLN A 6 6.92 -7.07 -2.49
C GLN A 6 8.29 -6.75 -1.86
N ARG A 7 8.41 -5.67 -1.07
CA ARG A 7 9.67 -5.36 -0.37
C ARG A 7 9.87 -6.24 0.85
N ILE A 8 8.79 -6.55 1.58
CA ILE A 8 8.87 -7.49 2.71
C ILE A 8 9.31 -8.86 2.19
N LYS A 9 8.69 -9.36 1.10
CA LYS A 9 9.11 -10.60 0.42
C LYS A 9 10.58 -10.56 -0.01
N LYS A 10 11.04 -9.46 -0.61
CA LYS A 10 12.46 -9.30 -1.01
C LYS A 10 13.41 -9.31 0.20
N ALA A 11 13.05 -8.65 1.30
CA ALA A 11 13.86 -8.63 2.52
C ALA A 11 13.92 -10.01 3.20
N LEU A 12 12.82 -10.77 3.18
CA LEU A 12 12.78 -12.15 3.69
C LEU A 12 13.66 -13.08 2.85
N ARG A 13 13.61 -12.99 1.52
CA ARG A 13 14.50 -13.75 0.63
C ARG A 13 15.98 -13.44 0.88
N GLN A 14 16.34 -12.16 1.07
CA GLN A 14 17.71 -11.78 1.39
C GLN A 14 18.22 -12.36 2.71
N LYS A 15 17.32 -12.67 3.65
CA LYS A 15 17.64 -13.33 4.92
C LYS A 15 17.69 -14.86 4.82
N GLY A 16 17.58 -15.45 3.62
CA GLY A 16 17.61 -16.90 3.44
C GLY A 16 16.28 -17.60 3.73
N VAL A 17 15.18 -16.86 3.87
CA VAL A 17 13.85 -17.45 4.04
C VAL A 17 13.37 -18.04 2.71
N SER A 18 12.89 -19.29 2.76
CA SER A 18 12.30 -19.97 1.60
C SER A 18 11.16 -19.13 0.99
N GLU A 19 11.06 -19.12 -0.33
CA GLU A 19 10.06 -18.33 -1.06
C GLU A 19 8.64 -18.64 -0.58
N MET A 20 8.34 -19.90 -0.26
CA MET A 20 7.03 -20.34 0.20
C MET A 20 6.71 -19.81 1.61
N THR A 21 7.70 -19.77 2.50
CA THR A 21 7.56 -19.20 3.86
C THR A 21 7.47 -17.67 3.81
N ALA A 22 8.21 -17.03 2.90
CA ALA A 22 8.15 -15.58 2.72
C ALA A 22 6.81 -15.14 2.12
N ASP A 23 6.27 -15.92 1.18
CA ASP A 23 4.95 -15.69 0.62
C ASP A 23 3.87 -15.87 1.69
N LYS A 24 3.92 -16.96 2.45
CA LYS A 24 2.99 -17.22 3.56
C LYS A 24 3.02 -16.13 4.63
N ALA A 25 4.19 -15.70 5.09
CA ALA A 25 4.32 -14.64 6.10
C ALA A 25 3.86 -13.28 5.58
N THR A 26 4.08 -12.99 4.29
CA THR A 26 3.56 -11.75 3.67
C THR A 26 2.04 -11.84 3.57
N LYS A 27 1.52 -12.99 3.16
CA LYS A 27 0.09 -13.25 3.05
C LYS A 27 -0.59 -13.14 4.41
N GLU A 28 -0.03 -13.70 5.47
CA GLU A 28 -0.56 -13.58 6.84
C GLU A 28 -0.58 -12.11 7.29
N VAL A 29 0.53 -11.37 7.20
CA VAL A 29 0.58 -9.96 7.67
C VAL A 29 -0.35 -9.00 6.91
N PHE A 30 -0.60 -9.29 5.62
CA PHE A 30 -1.46 -8.45 4.79
C PHE A 30 -2.87 -9.00 4.60
N GLU A 31 -3.17 -10.28 4.85
CA GLU A 31 -4.49 -10.90 4.66
C GLU A 31 -5.09 -11.48 5.96
N GLU A 32 -4.39 -11.45 7.11
CA GLU A 32 -4.97 -11.91 8.37
C GLU A 32 -6.16 -11.03 8.80
N ASP A 33 -7.26 -11.73 9.11
CA ASP A 33 -8.56 -11.28 9.60
C ASP A 33 -9.54 -10.70 8.56
N ASP A 34 -9.90 -11.51 7.55
CA ASP A 34 -11.04 -11.22 6.66
C ASP A 34 -12.01 -12.42 6.61
N THR A 35 -12.56 -12.81 7.77
CA THR A 35 -13.71 -13.74 7.82
C THR A 35 -15.05 -13.01 7.62
N GLY A 36 -15.06 -11.72 7.24
CA GLY A 36 -16.31 -10.95 7.17
C GLY A 36 -16.35 -9.70 6.29
N GLY A 37 -15.32 -9.34 5.52
CA GLY A 37 -15.29 -8.09 4.78
C GLY A 37 -15.17 -8.28 3.26
N ASP A 38 -16.26 -7.98 2.57
CA ASP A 38 -16.37 -7.44 1.20
C ASP A 38 -15.36 -8.00 0.17
N GLY A 39 -15.85 -8.64 -0.90
CA GLY A 39 -15.06 -9.31 -1.96
C GLY A 39 -13.97 -8.49 -2.67
N TRP A 40 -13.75 -7.24 -2.28
CA TRP A 40 -12.66 -6.36 -2.69
C TRP A 40 -11.32 -6.62 -1.97
N ASN A 41 -11.33 -7.03 -0.68
CA ASN A 41 -10.10 -7.34 0.07
C ASN A 41 -9.33 -8.51 -0.58
N ILE A 42 -10.08 -9.48 -1.11
CA ILE A 42 -9.57 -10.68 -1.75
C ILE A 42 -8.83 -10.34 -3.07
N GLN A 43 -9.23 -9.28 -3.79
CA GLN A 43 -8.70 -8.98 -5.12
C GLN A 43 -7.30 -8.35 -5.10
N HIS A 44 -6.85 -7.79 -3.97
CA HIS A 44 -5.60 -7.04 -3.89
C HIS A 44 -4.63 -7.50 -2.81
N GLY A 45 -4.97 -8.53 -2.03
CA GLY A 45 -4.07 -9.14 -1.03
C GLY A 45 -3.66 -8.18 0.08
N ILE A 46 -4.57 -7.28 0.50
CA ILE A 46 -4.37 -6.38 1.63
C ILE A 46 -5.68 -6.25 2.41
N SER A 47 -5.61 -6.41 3.72
CA SER A 47 -6.74 -6.31 4.64
C SER A 47 -7.18 -4.87 4.82
N LYS A 48 -8.44 -4.67 5.17
CA LYS A 48 -9.04 -3.34 5.37
C LYS A 48 -8.23 -2.46 6.33
N HIS A 49 -7.79 -3.01 7.46
CA HIS A 49 -6.96 -2.29 8.44
C HIS A 49 -5.60 -1.88 7.88
N SER A 50 -4.95 -2.76 7.13
CA SER A 50 -3.67 -2.44 6.47
C SER A 50 -3.85 -1.39 5.37
N MET A 51 -4.96 -1.43 4.65
CA MET A 51 -5.35 -0.42 3.66
C MET A 51 -5.60 0.96 4.30
N GLU A 52 -6.32 1.02 5.42
CA GLU A 52 -6.56 2.27 6.16
C GLU A 52 -5.28 2.87 6.73
N ARG A 53 -4.40 2.03 7.33
CA ARG A 53 -3.08 2.49 7.80
C ARG A 53 -2.23 3.03 6.66
N LEU A 54 -2.27 2.39 5.49
CA LEU A 54 -1.57 2.85 4.31
C LEU A 54 -2.14 4.18 3.79
N TYR A 55 -3.46 4.31 3.75
CA TYR A 55 -4.16 5.54 3.37
C TYR A 55 -3.81 6.71 4.31
N LEU A 56 -3.77 6.48 5.63
CA LEU A 56 -3.39 7.49 6.62
C LEU A 56 -1.96 8.02 6.36
N GLN A 57 -1.02 7.14 6.06
CA GLN A 57 0.35 7.54 5.74
C GLN A 57 0.45 8.27 4.39
N ALA A 58 -0.29 7.79 3.38
CA ALA A 58 -0.33 8.42 2.07
C ALA A 58 -0.94 9.83 2.15
N SER A 59 -1.98 10.03 2.97
CA SER A 59 -2.60 11.32 3.24
C SER A 59 -1.63 12.31 3.87
N LYS A 60 -0.86 11.87 4.89
CA LYS A 60 0.20 12.70 5.49
C LYS A 60 1.24 13.11 4.46
N GLN A 61 1.65 12.18 3.60
CA GLN A 61 2.63 12.44 2.54
C GLN A 61 2.09 13.37 1.44
N TRP A 62 0.80 13.25 1.11
CA TRP A 62 0.10 14.12 0.17
C TRP A 62 0.02 15.56 0.68
N LEU A 63 -0.39 15.75 1.94
CA LEU A 63 -0.47 17.05 2.60
C LEU A 63 0.91 17.72 2.77
N ARG A 64 1.97 16.92 2.93
CA ARG A 64 3.35 17.45 2.97
C ARG A 64 3.81 18.05 1.64
N SER A 65 3.13 17.73 0.53
CA SER A 65 3.39 18.30 -0.80
C SER A 65 2.29 19.29 -1.24
N ARG A 66 1.51 19.84 -0.29
CA ARG A 66 0.38 20.74 -0.59
C ARG A 66 0.78 21.98 -1.38
N ASP A 67 2.01 22.45 -1.24
CA ASP A 67 2.48 23.66 -1.95
C ASP A 67 2.90 23.37 -3.41
N SER A 68 2.93 22.11 -3.82
CA SER A 68 3.21 21.69 -5.21
C SER A 68 1.93 21.55 -6.03
N SER A 69 2.03 21.59 -7.36
CA SER A 69 0.88 21.32 -8.25
C SER A 69 0.33 19.90 -8.10
N LEU A 70 -0.94 19.70 -8.43
CA LEU A 70 -1.64 18.41 -8.29
C LEU A 70 -0.94 17.27 -9.05
N MET A 71 -0.40 17.52 -10.24
CA MET A 71 0.38 16.55 -11.01
C MET A 71 1.68 16.12 -10.31
N ILE A 72 2.37 17.07 -9.66
CA ILE A 72 3.58 16.77 -8.89
C ILE A 72 3.23 15.96 -7.64
N ARG A 73 2.12 16.28 -6.95
CA ARG A 73 1.64 15.53 -5.79
C ARG A 73 1.32 14.07 -6.15
N LYS A 74 0.58 13.86 -7.25
CA LYS A 74 0.28 12.52 -7.80
C LYS A 74 1.55 11.73 -8.07
N THR A 75 2.46 12.31 -8.84
CA THR A 75 3.72 11.67 -9.20
C THR A 75 4.53 11.27 -7.97
N ARG A 76 4.58 12.12 -6.94
CA ARG A 76 5.27 11.82 -5.68
C ARG A 76 4.64 10.66 -4.92
N ILE A 77 3.31 10.62 -4.77
CA ILE A 77 2.64 9.51 -4.09
C ILE A 77 2.80 8.20 -4.85
N VAL A 78 2.63 8.22 -6.17
CA VAL A 78 2.81 7.02 -7.01
C VAL A 78 4.22 6.48 -6.84
N ARG A 79 5.26 7.32 -7.03
CA ARG A 79 6.64 6.90 -6.83
C ARG A 79 6.86 6.38 -5.41
N TRP A 80 6.37 7.09 -4.40
CA TRP A 80 6.55 6.70 -3.00
C TRP A 80 5.95 5.33 -2.66
N LEU A 81 4.78 4.99 -3.21
CA LEU A 81 4.15 3.68 -3.04
C LEU A 81 4.82 2.59 -3.89
N GLN A 82 5.20 2.89 -5.14
CA GLN A 82 5.96 1.97 -6.00
C GLN A 82 7.32 1.60 -5.37
N TYR A 83 8.06 2.60 -4.87
CA TYR A 83 9.31 2.37 -4.13
C TYR A 83 9.13 1.56 -2.85
N ARG A 84 7.90 1.40 -2.36
CA ARG A 84 7.58 0.54 -1.20
C ARG A 84 7.10 -0.85 -1.60
N GLY A 85 6.89 -1.11 -2.89
CA GLY A 85 6.50 -2.42 -3.39
C GLY A 85 4.99 -2.69 -3.27
N PHE A 86 4.18 -1.63 -3.36
CA PHE A 86 2.72 -1.78 -3.51
C PHE A 86 2.35 -2.00 -4.98
N SER A 87 1.36 -2.85 -5.22
CA SER A 87 0.85 -3.13 -6.56
C SER A 87 0.09 -1.92 -7.13
N TRP A 88 0.00 -1.84 -8.46
CA TRP A 88 -0.72 -0.75 -9.13
C TRP A 88 -2.19 -0.63 -8.69
N GLY A 89 -2.88 -1.74 -8.41
CA GLY A 89 -4.27 -1.74 -7.93
C GLY A 89 -4.44 -1.03 -6.58
N ILE A 90 -3.51 -1.24 -5.64
CA ILE A 90 -3.51 -0.54 -4.36
C ILE A 90 -3.20 0.95 -4.56
N ILE A 91 -2.22 1.25 -5.41
CA ILE A 91 -1.78 2.62 -5.68
C ILE A 91 -2.90 3.45 -6.31
N SER A 92 -3.57 2.94 -7.33
CA SER A 92 -4.65 3.63 -8.03
C SER A 92 -5.85 3.86 -7.10
N ASN A 93 -6.16 2.91 -6.23
CA ASN A 93 -7.23 3.06 -5.24
C ASN A 93 -6.94 4.19 -4.25
N ILE A 94 -5.73 4.21 -3.67
CA ILE A 94 -5.30 5.27 -2.75
C ILE A 94 -5.31 6.62 -3.45
N LEU A 95 -4.79 6.68 -4.68
CA LEU A 95 -4.76 7.91 -5.47
C LEU A 95 -6.18 8.46 -5.65
N ARG A 96 -7.12 7.62 -6.07
CA ARG A 96 -8.53 8.00 -6.25
C ARG A 96 -9.17 8.49 -4.95
N ARG A 97 -8.90 7.84 -3.80
CA ARG A 97 -9.38 8.31 -2.49
C ARG A 97 -8.79 9.67 -2.13
N LEU A 98 -7.48 9.86 -2.31
CA LEU A 98 -6.82 11.13 -2.03
C LEU A 98 -7.33 12.27 -2.91
N GLU A 99 -7.63 12.01 -4.17
CA GLU A 99 -8.22 13.01 -5.07
C GLU A 99 -9.64 13.41 -4.65
N SER A 100 -10.43 12.44 -4.17
CA SER A 100 -11.79 12.68 -3.67
C SER A 100 -11.80 13.46 -2.36
N ASP A 101 -10.91 13.11 -1.42
CA ASP A 101 -10.88 13.71 -0.08
C ASP A 101 -10.15 15.07 -0.06
N TYR A 102 -9.27 15.31 -1.02
CA TYR A 102 -8.52 16.57 -1.17
C TYR A 102 -8.70 17.20 -2.56
N PRO A 103 -9.93 17.64 -2.92
CA PRO A 103 -10.18 18.36 -4.16
C PRO A 103 -9.59 19.77 -4.04
N ARG A 104 -8.36 19.96 -4.54
CA ARG A 104 -7.65 21.26 -4.57
C ARG A 104 -6.75 21.38 -5.78
#